data_AF-A0A536DHJ4-F1
#
_entry.id   AF-A0A536DHJ4-F1
#
_cell.length_a   1.000
_cell.length_b   1.000
_cell.length_c   1.000
_cell.angle_alpha   90.00
_cell.angle_beta   90.00
_cell.angle_gamma   90.00
#
_symmetry.space_group_name_H-M   'P 1'
#
loop_
_entity.id
_entity.type
_entity.pdbx_description
1 polymer ?
#
loop_
_entity_poly.entity_id
_entity_poly.type
_entity_poly.pdbx_seq_one_letter_code
_entity_poly.pdbx_strand_id
1 'polypeptide(L)'
;MAPSPGGGRSPSTQPPPSVLRWGLLIGGLVIVVDLGAQAMSQRTASPDDLNAIGSADEVINYVLFSILGIIVVRDTGLFYLGAVAGVLASLLDAMVVAAAASMAPPPNGALPFEQYFAENLAIGVLFAGLSGVMYFIIQRWSRRTK
;
A
#
# COMPACT_ATOMS: atom_id res chain seq x y z
N MET A 1 -3.28 20.04 -50.69
CA MET A 1 -3.98 19.98 -49.39
C MET A 1 -3.02 19.35 -48.38
N ALA A 2 -2.59 20.11 -47.38
CA ALA A 2 -1.70 19.61 -46.33
C ALA A 2 -2.50 18.81 -45.28
N PRO A 3 -1.93 17.73 -44.69
CA PRO A 3 -2.59 17.02 -43.59
C PRO A 3 -2.61 17.91 -42.33
N SER A 4 -3.79 18.04 -41.72
CA SER A 4 -3.95 18.68 -40.40
C SER A 4 -3.20 17.87 -39.33
N PRO A 5 -2.45 18.52 -38.41
CA PRO A 5 -1.85 17.82 -37.28
C PRO A 5 -2.97 17.35 -36.35
N GLY A 6 -3.12 16.03 -36.23
CA GLY A 6 -4.07 15.40 -35.33
C GLY A 6 -3.83 15.84 -33.88
N GLY A 7 -4.90 16.26 -33.22
CA GLY A 7 -4.89 16.76 -31.85
C GLY A 7 -4.23 15.76 -30.90
N GLY A 8 -3.12 16.20 -30.30
CA GLY A 8 -2.49 15.51 -29.19
C GLY A 8 -3.50 15.43 -28.04
N ARG A 9 -3.96 14.22 -27.72
CA ARG A 9 -4.62 13.95 -26.44
C ARG A 9 -3.66 14.37 -25.33
N SER A 10 -4.00 15.42 -24.59
CA SER A 10 -3.32 15.72 -23.33
C SER A 10 -3.33 14.46 -22.46
N PRO A 11 -2.20 14.06 -21.86
CA PRO A 11 -2.19 12.97 -20.91
C PRO A 11 -3.17 13.31 -19.78
N SER A 12 -4.12 12.41 -19.52
CA SER A 12 -5.05 12.57 -18.40
C SER A 12 -4.26 12.64 -17.10
N THR A 13 -4.45 13.70 -16.32
CA THR A 13 -3.83 13.87 -15.00
C THR A 13 -4.46 12.98 -13.92
N GLN A 14 -5.53 12.25 -14.25
CA GLN A 14 -6.21 11.37 -13.31
C GLN A 14 -5.49 10.02 -13.22
N PRO A 15 -5.26 9.50 -11.99
CA PRO A 15 -4.73 8.16 -11.83
C PRO A 15 -5.69 7.15 -12.47
N PRO A 16 -5.18 6.11 -13.16
CA PRO A 16 -6.05 5.15 -13.81
C PRO A 16 -6.97 4.47 -12.78
N PRO A 17 -8.22 4.08 -13.17
CA PRO A 17 -9.21 3.55 -12.24
C PRO A 17 -8.74 2.34 -11.42
N SER A 18 -7.80 1.55 -11.96
CA SER A 18 -7.19 0.43 -11.26
C SER A 18 -6.37 0.84 -10.05
N VAL A 19 -5.65 1.97 -10.10
CA VAL A 19 -4.87 2.50 -8.97
C VAL A 19 -5.80 2.84 -7.82
N LEU A 20 -6.89 3.56 -8.11
CA LEU A 20 -7.87 3.93 -7.10
C LEU A 20 -8.60 2.70 -6.55
N ARG A 21 -9.10 1.83 -7.44
CA ARG A 21 -9.84 0.62 -7.04
C ARG A 21 -9.01 -0.29 -6.16
N TRP A 22 -7.80 -0.65 -6.60
CA TRP A 22 -6.95 -1.59 -5.86
C TRP A 22 -6.32 -0.93 -4.64
N GLY A 23 -5.95 0.35 -4.72
CA GLY A 23 -5.47 1.10 -3.56
C GLY A 23 -6.51 1.18 -2.45
N LEU A 24 -7.79 1.42 -2.78
CA LEU A 24 -8.87 1.40 -1.80
C LEU A 24 -9.16 -0.01 -1.26
N LEU A 25 -9.18 -1.04 -2.11
CA LEU A 25 -9.47 -2.41 -1.68
C LEU A 25 -8.37 -2.98 -0.78
N ILE A 26 -7.10 -2.85 -1.20
CA ILE A 26 -5.98 -3.36 -0.42
C ILE A 26 -5.69 -2.43 0.77
N GLY A 27 -5.78 -1.11 0.61
CA GLY A 27 -5.66 -0.17 1.73
C GLY A 27 -6.73 -0.42 2.79
N GLY A 28 -7.97 -0.70 2.39
CA GLY A 28 -9.03 -1.10 3.33
C GLY A 28 -8.73 -2.43 4.03
N LEU A 29 -8.03 -3.36 3.38
CA LEU A 29 -7.62 -4.62 4.02
C LEU A 29 -6.47 -4.41 5.01
N VAL A 30 -5.50 -3.55 4.68
CA VAL A 30 -4.42 -3.12 5.59
C VAL A 30 -5.04 -2.50 6.85
N ILE A 31 -5.99 -1.57 6.70
CA ILE A 31 -6.74 -0.99 7.83
C ILE A 31 -7.35 -2.05 8.74
N VAL A 32 -7.99 -3.07 8.17
CA VAL A 32 -8.63 -4.13 8.98
C VAL A 32 -7.59 -4.92 9.76
N VAL A 33 -6.41 -5.15 9.17
CA VAL A 33 -5.30 -5.86 9.80
C VAL A 33 -4.72 -5.03 10.94
N ASP A 34 -4.36 -3.77 10.69
CA ASP A 34 -3.80 -2.86 11.70
C ASP A 34 -4.76 -2.64 12.88
N LEU A 35 -6.05 -2.39 12.60
CA LEU A 35 -7.06 -2.25 13.65
C LEU A 35 -7.26 -3.56 14.43
N GLY A 36 -7.14 -4.70 13.75
CA GLY A 36 -7.17 -6.02 14.38
C GLY A 36 -5.98 -6.22 15.32
N ALA A 37 -4.78 -5.91 14.87
CA ALA A 37 -3.55 -5.96 15.66
C ALA A 37 -3.62 -5.02 16.87
N GLN A 38 -4.13 -3.80 16.68
CA GLN A 38 -4.36 -2.84 17.76
C GLN A 38 -5.38 -3.36 18.79
N ALA A 39 -6.51 -3.90 18.34
CA ALA A 39 -7.54 -4.44 19.21
C ALA A 39 -7.07 -5.67 19.99
N MET A 40 -6.27 -6.55 19.38
CA MET A 40 -5.62 -7.67 20.06
C MET A 40 -4.61 -7.16 21.09
N SER A 41 -3.78 -6.19 20.71
CA SER A 41 -2.76 -5.61 21.60
C SER A 41 -3.38 -5.02 22.86
N GLN A 42 -4.52 -4.33 22.75
CA GLN A 42 -5.25 -3.77 23.90
C GLN A 42 -5.72 -4.83 24.92
N ARG A 43 -5.85 -6.10 24.51
CA ARG A 43 -6.30 -7.20 25.37
C ARG A 43 -5.16 -8.09 25.86
N THR A 44 -3.94 -7.80 25.45
CA THR A 44 -2.76 -8.63 25.71
C THR A 44 -1.84 -7.93 26.70
N ALA A 45 -1.48 -8.63 27.79
CA ALA A 45 -0.55 -8.12 28.79
C ALA A 45 0.86 -8.74 28.68
N SER A 46 0.99 -9.86 27.96
CA SER A 46 2.25 -10.56 27.74
C SER A 46 3.11 -9.81 26.72
N PRO A 47 4.35 -9.40 27.07
CA PRO A 47 5.25 -8.72 26.13
C PRO A 47 5.60 -9.55 24.90
N ASP A 48 5.77 -10.87 25.07
CA ASP A 48 6.09 -11.78 23.96
C ASP A 48 4.95 -11.86 22.95
N ASP A 49 3.71 -11.90 23.44
CA ASP A 49 2.52 -11.93 22.58
C ASP A 49 2.31 -10.59 21.87
N LEU A 50 2.60 -9.46 22.53
CA LEU A 50 2.56 -8.12 21.90
C LEU A 50 3.56 -8.01 20.74
N ASN A 51 4.78 -8.53 20.93
CA ASN A 51 5.79 -8.56 19.87
C ASN A 51 5.38 -9.47 18.71
N ALA A 52 4.77 -10.63 19.01
CA ALA A 52 4.27 -11.54 17.99
C ALA A 52 3.13 -10.93 17.19
N ILE A 53 2.20 -10.20 17.83
CA ILE A 53 1.12 -9.47 17.16
C ILE A 53 1.69 -8.41 16.22
N GLY A 54 2.61 -7.56 16.71
CA GLY A 54 3.24 -6.51 15.88
C GLY A 54 4.02 -7.09 14.69
N SER A 55 4.75 -8.18 14.91
CA SER A 55 5.49 -8.86 13.84
C SER A 55 4.55 -9.47 12.79
N ALA A 56 3.43 -10.06 13.21
CA ALA A 56 2.44 -10.63 12.30
C ALA A 56 1.77 -9.54 11.47
N ASP A 57 1.38 -8.42 12.10
CA ASP A 57 0.81 -7.23 11.48
C ASP A 57 1.73 -6.69 10.36
N GLU A 58 2.99 -6.46 10.70
CA GLU A 58 4.01 -5.96 9.77
C GLU A 58 4.21 -6.91 8.56
N VAL A 59 4.32 -8.21 8.81
CA VAL A 59 4.46 -9.22 7.74
C VAL A 59 3.24 -9.24 6.82
N ILE A 60 2.03 -9.15 7.38
CA ILE A 60 0.81 -9.12 6.57
C ILE A 60 0.80 -7.85 5.70
N ASN A 61 1.16 -6.69 6.25
CA ASN A 61 1.26 -5.45 5.50
C ASN A 61 2.25 -5.54 4.34
N TYR A 62 3.43 -6.13 4.56
CA TYR A 62 4.41 -6.37 3.49
C TYR A 62 3.82 -7.19 2.35
N VAL A 63 3.07 -8.26 2.68
CA VAL A 63 2.42 -9.12 1.69
C VAL A 63 1.32 -8.37 0.94
N LEU A 64 0.46 -7.64 1.66
CA LEU A 64 -0.65 -6.89 1.06
C LEU A 64 -0.17 -5.80 0.11
N PHE A 65 0.79 -4.98 0.54
CA PHE A 65 1.38 -3.96 -0.32
C PHE A 65 2.12 -4.57 -1.52
N SER A 66 2.79 -5.70 -1.33
CA SER A 66 3.41 -6.42 -2.45
C SER A 66 2.37 -6.87 -3.49
N ILE A 67 1.24 -7.42 -3.05
CA ILE A 67 0.13 -7.82 -3.92
C ILE A 67 -0.45 -6.61 -4.66
N LEU A 68 -0.65 -5.49 -3.96
CA LEU A 68 -1.14 -4.25 -4.54
C LEU A 68 -0.25 -3.79 -5.72
N GLY A 69 1.06 -3.73 -5.49
CA GLY A 69 2.03 -3.36 -6.51
C GLY A 69 1.96 -4.24 -7.75
N ILE A 70 1.94 -5.57 -7.56
CA ILE A 70 1.85 -6.55 -8.64
C ILE A 70 0.57 -6.35 -9.47
N ILE A 71 -0.58 -6.24 -8.80
CA ILE A 71 -1.88 -6.13 -9.48
C ILE A 71 -1.98 -4.82 -10.26
N VAL A 72 -1.58 -3.70 -9.65
CA VAL A 72 -1.68 -2.39 -10.30
C VAL A 72 -0.76 -2.32 -11.53
N VAL A 73 0.47 -2.83 -11.42
CA VAL A 73 1.39 -2.87 -12.57
C VAL A 73 0.91 -3.84 -13.64
N ARG A 74 0.34 -4.97 -13.26
CA ARG A 74 -0.30 -5.92 -14.19
C ARG A 74 -1.41 -5.26 -14.99
N ASP A 75 -2.29 -4.51 -14.33
CA ASP A 75 -3.48 -3.92 -14.96
C ASP A 75 -3.14 -2.69 -15.80
N THR A 76 -2.09 -1.94 -15.44
CA THR A 76 -1.74 -0.66 -16.09
C THR A 76 -0.57 -0.76 -17.06
N GLY A 77 0.33 -1.71 -16.86
CA GLY A 77 1.60 -1.81 -17.59
C GLY A 77 2.65 -0.77 -17.18
N LEU A 78 2.39 0.06 -16.16
CA LEU A 78 3.29 1.14 -15.72
C LEU A 78 3.80 0.86 -14.30
N PHE A 79 5.10 0.60 -14.16
CA PHE A 79 5.70 0.17 -12.89
C PHE A 79 5.53 1.19 -11.75
N TYR A 80 5.63 2.50 -12.05
CA TYR A 80 5.55 3.55 -11.02
C TYR A 80 4.16 3.65 -10.38
N LEU A 81 3.11 3.18 -11.06
CA LEU A 81 1.76 3.22 -10.53
C LEU A 81 1.55 2.25 -9.36
N GLY A 82 2.37 1.20 -9.25
CA GLY A 82 2.39 0.35 -8.05
C GLY A 82 2.76 1.15 -6.79
N ALA A 83 3.80 1.98 -6.87
CA ALA A 83 4.20 2.87 -5.78
C ALA A 83 3.14 3.93 -5.47
N VAL A 84 2.50 4.52 -6.49
CA VAL A 84 1.41 5.49 -6.30
C VAL A 84 0.21 4.86 -5.59
N ALA A 85 -0.15 3.62 -5.94
CA ALA A 85 -1.19 2.88 -5.23
C ALA A 85 -0.78 2.60 -3.78
N GLY A 86 0.49 2.26 -3.53
CA GLY A 86 1.07 2.12 -2.19
C GLY A 86 0.91 3.39 -1.36
N VAL A 87 1.25 4.57 -1.90
CA VAL A 87 1.02 5.86 -1.24
C VAL A 87 -0.45 6.02 -0.86
N LEU A 88 -1.37 5.81 -1.81
CA LEU A 88 -2.80 6.00 -1.54
C LEU A 88 -3.31 5.07 -0.44
N ALA A 89 -2.92 3.80 -0.47
CA ALA A 89 -3.30 2.82 0.54
C ALA A 89 -2.71 3.15 1.92
N SER A 90 -1.41 3.49 1.99
CA SER A 90 -0.75 3.88 3.25
C SER A 90 -1.31 5.15 3.86
N LEU A 91 -1.66 6.16 3.04
CA LEU A 91 -2.25 7.39 3.54
C LEU A 91 -3.62 7.14 4.17
N LEU A 92 -4.44 6.33 3.48
CA LEU A 92 -5.76 5.97 3.98
C LEU A 92 -5.65 5.20 5.30
N ASP A 93 -4.73 4.24 5.36
CA ASP A 93 -4.48 3.43 6.54
C ASP A 93 -3.98 4.27 7.72
N ALA A 94 -2.92 5.06 7.52
CA ALA A 94 -2.37 5.90 8.57
C ALA A 94 -3.40 6.88 9.15
N MET A 95 -4.30 7.42 8.33
CA MET A 95 -5.39 8.27 8.81
C MET A 95 -6.37 7.51 9.71
N VAL A 96 -6.76 6.30 9.34
CA VAL A 96 -7.74 5.51 10.08
C VAL A 96 -7.16 4.99 11.39
N VAL A 97 -5.94 4.44 11.36
CA VAL A 97 -5.31 3.89 12.56
C VAL A 97 -4.90 4.99 13.53
N ALA A 98 -4.46 6.15 13.05
CA ALA A 98 -4.24 7.31 13.91
C ALA A 98 -5.53 7.78 14.60
N ALA A 99 -6.65 7.83 13.87
CA ALA A 99 -7.94 8.12 14.46
C ALA A 99 -8.32 7.07 15.52
N ALA A 100 -8.12 5.78 15.24
CA ALA A 100 -8.38 4.71 16.20
C ALA A 100 -7.50 4.80 17.46
N ALA A 101 -6.20 5.06 17.31
CA ALA A 101 -5.26 5.26 18.42
C ALA A 101 -5.61 6.46 19.30
N SER A 102 -6.18 7.53 18.73
CA SER A 102 -6.67 8.67 19.51
C SER A 102 -7.87 8.34 20.40
N MET A 103 -8.67 7.34 20.02
CA MET A 103 -9.85 6.89 20.77
C MET A 103 -9.54 5.76 21.74
N ALA A 104 -8.61 4.87 21.37
CA ALA A 104 -8.23 3.70 22.14
C ALA A 104 -6.70 3.48 22.06
N PRO A 105 -5.92 4.12 22.96
CA PRO A 105 -4.47 4.05 22.93
C PRO A 105 -3.94 2.62 23.17
N PRO A 106 -2.89 2.17 22.46
CA PRO A 106 -2.28 0.88 22.70
C PRO A 106 -1.49 0.83 24.03
N PRO A 107 -1.27 -0.37 24.62
CA PRO A 107 -0.70 -0.53 25.97
C PRO A 107 0.70 0.06 26.15
N ASN A 108 1.52 0.03 25.10
CA ASN A 108 2.92 0.47 25.12
C ASN A 108 3.08 1.97 24.84
N GLY A 109 1.96 2.71 24.80
CA GLY A 109 1.93 4.08 24.30
C GLY A 109 1.82 4.11 22.77
N ALA A 110 1.08 5.09 22.24
CA ALA A 110 1.03 5.32 20.81
C ALA A 110 2.38 5.87 20.33
N LEU A 111 2.88 5.36 19.21
CA LEU A 111 3.94 6.05 18.47
C LEU A 111 3.47 7.48 18.13
N PRO A 112 4.38 8.47 18.08
CA PRO A 112 4.06 9.78 17.54
C PRO A 112 3.42 9.62 16.16
N PHE A 113 2.37 10.41 15.89
CA PHE A 113 1.64 10.33 14.62
C PHE A 113 2.57 10.43 13.41
N GLU A 114 3.57 11.33 13.45
CA GLU A 114 4.49 11.48 12.33
C GLU A 114 5.33 10.22 12.08
N GLN A 115 5.72 9.51 13.15
CA GLN A 115 6.52 8.30 13.03
C GLN A 115 5.70 7.15 12.45
N TYR A 116 4.52 6.90 13.02
CA TYR A 116 3.62 5.86 12.51
C TYR A 116 3.21 6.11 11.06
N PHE A 117 2.89 7.37 10.72
CA PHE A 117 2.59 7.78 9.36
C PHE A 117 3.77 7.56 8.41
N ALA A 118 4.99 7.94 8.82
CA ALA A 118 6.19 7.77 8.00
C ALA A 118 6.52 6.29 7.78
N GLU A 119 6.36 5.46 8.80
CA GLU A 119 6.57 4.01 8.72
C GLU A 119 5.58 3.36 7.74
N ASN A 120 4.27 3.58 7.91
CA ASN A 120 3.26 3.00 7.01
C ASN A 120 3.39 3.50 5.58
N LEU A 121 3.74 4.78 5.39
CA LEU A 121 4.00 5.33 4.07
C LEU A 121 5.23 4.68 3.44
N ALA A 122 6.34 4.59 4.17
CA ALA A 122 7.56 3.97 3.67
C ALA A 122 7.32 2.51 3.30
N ILE A 123 6.68 1.74 4.17
CA ILE A 123 6.35 0.33 3.95
C ILE A 123 5.50 0.19 2.67
N GLY A 124 4.39 0.93 2.58
CA GLY A 124 3.48 0.74 1.45
C GLY A 124 4.06 1.21 0.12
N VAL A 125 4.81 2.31 0.10
CA VAL A 125 5.51 2.77 -1.11
C VAL A 125 6.57 1.76 -1.54
N LEU A 126 7.40 1.28 -0.62
CA LEU A 126 8.53 0.40 -0.93
C LEU A 126 8.03 -0.96 -1.40
N PHE A 127 7.15 -1.62 -0.66
CA PHE A 127 6.71 -2.96 -1.01
C PHE A 127 5.84 -2.98 -2.26
N ALA A 128 4.91 -2.02 -2.43
CA ALA A 128 4.13 -1.92 -3.66
C ALA A 128 4.98 -1.49 -4.87
N GLY A 129 5.97 -0.61 -4.66
CA GLY A 129 6.89 -0.18 -5.71
C GLY A 129 7.82 -1.31 -6.18
N LEU A 130 8.52 -1.95 -5.25
CA LEU A 130 9.49 -3.02 -5.53
C LEU A 130 8.82 -4.25 -6.13
N SER A 131 7.68 -4.68 -5.59
CA SER A 131 6.94 -5.83 -6.14
C SER A 131 6.42 -5.55 -7.55
N GLY A 132 5.94 -4.33 -7.81
CA GLY A 132 5.51 -3.87 -9.12
C GLY A 132 6.65 -3.86 -10.14
N VAL A 133 7.82 -3.33 -9.75
CA VAL A 133 9.04 -3.35 -10.58
C VAL A 133 9.47 -4.79 -10.87
N MET A 134 9.50 -5.65 -9.86
CA MET A 134 9.89 -7.05 -10.04
C MET A 134 8.95 -7.78 -11.00
N TYR A 135 7.63 -7.60 -10.84
CA TYR A 135 6.63 -8.15 -11.75
C TYR A 135 6.84 -7.67 -13.19
N PHE A 136 7.10 -6.37 -13.38
CA PHE A 136 7.37 -5.80 -14.70
C PHE A 136 8.60 -6.43 -15.36
N ILE A 137 9.70 -6.61 -14.62
CA ILE A 137 10.93 -7.25 -15.10
C ILE A 137 10.65 -8.69 -15.55
N ILE A 138 9.98 -9.48 -14.71
CA ILE A 138 9.62 -10.87 -15.00
C ILE A 138 8.75 -10.95 -16.25
N GLN A 139 7.73 -10.10 -16.37
CA GLN A 139 6.85 -10.07 -17.53
C GLN A 139 7.61 -9.72 -18.82
N ARG A 140 8.53 -8.75 -18.74
CA ARG A 140 9.37 -8.36 -19.89
C ARG A 140 10.32 -9.47 -20.32
N TRP A 141 10.92 -10.18 -19.38
CA TRP A 141 11.78 -11.34 -19.67
C TRP A 141 11.00 -12.48 -20.31
N SER A 142 9.84 -12.84 -19.75
CA SER A 142 8.98 -13.92 -20.26
C SER A 142 8.51 -13.69 -21.71
N ARG A 143 8.30 -12.42 -22.10
CA ARG A 143 7.93 -12.07 -23.49
C ARG A 143 9.10 -12.15 -24.48
N ARG A 144 10.35 -12.07 -24.03
CA ARG A 144 11.55 -12.19 -24.90
C ARG A 144 11.95 -13.64 -25.19
N THR A 145 11.53 -14.55 -24.33
CA THR A 145 11.79 -15.99 -24.46
C THR A 145 10.73 -16.74 -25.26
N LYS A 146 9.67 -16.06 -25.69
CA LYS A 146 8.64 -16.57 -26.61
C LYS A 146 8.83 -15.94 -27.97
#